data_AF-A0A4R4Y4Q5-F1
#
_entry.id   AF-A0A4R4Y4Q5-F1
#
_cell.length_a   1.000
_cell.length_b   1.000
_cell.length_c   1.000
_cell.angle_alpha   90.00
_cell.angle_beta   90.00
_cell.angle_gamma   90.00
#
_symmetry.space_group_name_H-M   'P 1'
#
loop_
_entity.id
_entity.type
_entity.pdbx_description
1 polymer ?
#
loop_
_entity_poly.entity_id
_entity_poly.type
_entity_poly.pdbx_seq_one_letter_code
_entity_poly.pdbx_strand_id
1 'polypeptide(L)' 'MMIRKLAAAALLTLGVAAATQGVASAATFVPAGVYPSYHACANAGNAGFPQGRWVGWRCENLHNGQHLLWVQPKY' A
#
# COMPACT_ATOMS: atom_id res chain seq x y z
N MET A 1 -40.97 -6.17 -18.36
CA MET A 1 -39.82 -7.06 -18.55
C MET A 1 -38.77 -6.34 -19.38
N MET A 2 -37.63 -5.97 -18.80
CA MET A 2 -36.51 -5.36 -19.53
C MET A 2 -35.22 -5.99 -18.99
N ILE A 3 -34.66 -6.91 -19.78
CA ILE A 3 -33.47 -7.70 -19.46
C ILE A 3 -32.25 -6.76 -19.54
N ARG A 4 -31.67 -6.43 -18.38
CA ARG A 4 -30.39 -5.72 -18.32
C ARG A 4 -29.26 -6.74 -18.33
N LYS A 5 -28.49 -6.70 -19.41
CA LYS A 5 -27.42 -7.61 -19.76
C LYS A 5 -26.26 -7.52 -18.74
N LEU A 6 -25.68 -8.69 -18.47
CA LEU A 6 -24.50 -8.92 -17.65
C LEU A 6 -23.31 -8.05 -18.08
N ALA A 7 -22.56 -7.56 -17.09
CA ALA A 7 -21.15 -7.25 -17.24
C ALA A 7 -20.41 -7.76 -16.00
N ALA A 8 -20.03 -9.05 -16.06
CA ALA A 8 -19.04 -9.61 -15.17
C ALA A 8 -17.69 -8.95 -15.47
N ALA A 9 -17.24 -8.05 -14.61
CA ALA A 9 -15.89 -7.52 -14.69
C ALA A 9 -14.92 -8.61 -14.22
N ALA A 10 -14.24 -9.21 -15.19
CA ALA A 10 -13.28 -10.28 -15.00
C ALA A 10 -12.14 -9.84 -14.06
N LEU A 11 -11.86 -10.72 -13.10
CA LEU A 11 -10.66 -10.73 -12.26
C LEU A 11 -9.41 -10.79 -13.15
N LEU A 12 -8.66 -9.69 -13.22
CA LEU A 12 -7.30 -9.69 -13.74
C LEU A 12 -6.33 -10.01 -12.60
N THR A 13 -6.15 -11.30 -12.34
CA THR A 13 -5.00 -11.86 -11.61
C THR A 13 -3.74 -11.57 -12.40
N LEU A 14 -3.07 -10.44 -12.13
CA LEU A 14 -1.67 -10.25 -12.50
C LEU A 14 -0.79 -10.88 -11.42
N GLY A 15 -0.50 -12.16 -11.62
CA GLY A 15 0.67 -12.79 -11.02
C GLY A 15 1.93 -12.20 -11.63
N VAL A 16 2.71 -11.50 -10.81
CA VAL A 16 4.11 -11.21 -11.11
C VAL A 16 4.93 -11.88 -10.02
N ALA A 17 5.37 -13.11 -10.31
CA ALA A 17 6.47 -13.73 -9.61
C ALA A 17 7.75 -13.04 -10.06
N ALA A 18 8.20 -12.04 -9.29
CA ALA A 18 9.50 -11.41 -9.48
C ALA A 18 10.48 -11.93 -8.42
N ALA A 19 11.52 -12.59 -8.92
CA ALA A 19 12.80 -12.97 -8.32
C ALA A 19 13.06 -12.52 -6.86
N THR A 20 13.23 -13.50 -5.97
CA THR A 20 13.79 -13.34 -4.63
C THR A 20 15.30 -13.06 -4.73
N GLN A 21 15.68 -11.81 -4.94
CA GLN A 21 17.04 -11.35 -4.69
C GLN A 21 17.13 -10.99 -3.21
N GLY A 22 17.91 -11.76 -2.44
CA GLY A 22 18.20 -11.48 -1.04
C GLY A 22 18.95 -10.16 -0.92
N VAL A 23 18.23 -9.09 -0.61
CA VAL A 23 18.83 -7.80 -0.26
C VAL A 23 19.06 -7.81 1.24
N ALA A 24 20.30 -7.59 1.65
CA ALA A 24 20.65 -7.31 3.04
C ALA A 24 19.67 -6.27 3.61
N SER A 25 19.09 -6.58 4.77
CA SER A 25 18.04 -5.82 5.45
C SER A 25 18.51 -4.42 5.88
N ALA A 26 18.74 -3.51 4.93
CA ALA A 26 18.40 -2.11 5.14
C ALA A 26 16.89 -2.06 5.33
N ALA A 27 16.41 -1.33 6.33
CA ALA A 27 15.00 -1.03 6.55
C ALA A 27 14.35 -0.49 5.26
N THR A 28 13.94 -1.39 4.36
CA THR A 28 13.52 -1.03 3.02
C THR A 28 12.08 -0.62 3.17
N PHE A 29 11.89 0.68 3.30
CA PHE A 29 10.56 1.25 3.26
C PHE A 29 9.95 0.91 1.90
N VAL A 30 8.80 0.25 1.91
CA VAL A 30 8.01 -0.08 0.72
C VAL A 30 6.76 0.81 0.66
N PRO A 31 6.29 1.17 -0.54
CA PRO A 31 5.09 1.98 -0.67
C PRO A 31 3.85 1.14 -0.28
N ALA A 32 3.02 1.66 0.61
CA ALA A 32 1.83 0.98 1.12
C ALA A 32 0.51 1.58 0.64
N GLY A 33 0.48 2.86 0.25
CA GLY A 33 -0.72 3.52 -0.28
C GLY A 33 -0.63 5.04 -0.31
N VAL A 34 -1.50 5.68 -1.10
CA VAL A 34 -1.58 7.14 -1.23
C VAL A 34 -2.84 7.66 -0.51
N TYR A 35 -2.69 8.73 0.26
CA TYR A 35 -3.73 9.30 1.10
C TYR A 35 -3.98 10.78 0.75
N PRO A 36 -5.22 11.30 0.95
CA PRO A 36 -5.58 12.66 0.57
C PRO A 36 -5.04 13.75 1.52
N SER A 37 -4.36 13.37 2.60
CA SER A 37 -3.74 14.31 3.53
C SER A 37 -2.64 13.63 4.35
N TYR A 38 -1.72 14.42 4.91
CA TYR A 38 -0.71 13.94 5.85
C TYR A 38 -1.35 13.22 7.05
N HIS A 39 -2.45 13.78 7.58
CA HIS A 39 -3.16 13.21 8.73
C HIS A 39 -3.73 11.82 8.43
N ALA A 40 -4.34 11.64 7.25
CA ALA A 40 -4.84 10.33 6.83
C ALA A 40 -3.69 9.31 6.64
N CYS A 41 -2.57 9.74 6.06
CA CYS A 41 -1.38 8.91 5.92
C CYS A 41 -0.80 8.50 7.29
N ALA A 42 -0.69 9.44 8.23
CA ALA A 42 -0.18 9.18 9.58
C ALA A 42 -1.09 8.24 10.38
N ASN A 43 -2.41 8.41 10.28
CA ASN A 43 -3.37 7.50 10.92
C ASN A 43 -3.25 6.08 10.37
N ALA A 44 -3.12 5.93 9.06
CA ALA A 44 -2.92 4.63 8.44
C ALA A 44 -1.60 3.98 8.88
N GLY A 45 -0.50 4.75 8.89
CA GLY A 45 0.80 4.32 9.40
C GLY A 45 0.75 3.85 10.85
N ASN A 46 0.09 4.61 11.73
CA ASN A 46 -0.06 4.23 13.13
C ASN A 46 -0.95 2.98 13.32
N ALA A 47 -1.96 2.79 12.48
CA ALA A 47 -2.86 1.64 12.57
C ALA A 47 -2.16 0.30 12.28
N GLY A 48 -1.06 0.28 11.52
CA GLY A 48 -0.35 -0.97 11.23
C GLY A 48 0.59 -1.46 12.33
N PHE A 49 1.00 -0.61 13.27
CA PHE A 49 1.79 -1.01 14.44
C PHE A 49 1.08 -2.04 15.33
N PRO A 50 -0.15 -1.79 15.84
CA PRO A 50 -0.86 -2.76 16.66
C PRO A 50 -1.25 -4.03 15.88
N GLN A 51 -1.29 -3.96 14.55
CA GLN A 51 -1.53 -5.10 13.67
C GLN A 51 -0.26 -5.90 13.36
N GLY A 52 0.91 -5.46 13.84
CA GLY A 52 2.19 -6.10 13.57
C GLY A 52 2.62 -6.06 12.10
N ARG A 53 2.02 -5.18 11.28
CA ARG A 53 2.24 -5.14 9.83
C ARG A 53 3.58 -4.50 9.44
N TRP A 54 4.07 -3.58 10.26
CA TRP A 54 5.35 -2.90 10.04
C TRP A 54 5.96 -2.41 11.36
N VAL A 55 7.27 -2.19 11.35
CA VAL A 55 8.06 -1.68 12.49
C VAL A 55 8.39 -0.18 12.39
N GLY A 56 8.04 0.45 11.26
CA GLY A 56 8.23 1.86 11.02
C GLY A 56 7.37 2.34 9.86
N TRP A 57 7.03 3.62 9.84
CA TRP A 57 6.35 4.24 8.71
C TRP A 57 6.77 5.70 8.55
N ARG A 58 6.60 6.25 7.34
CA ARG A 58 6.73 7.68 7.06
C ARG A 58 5.77 8.10 5.95
N CYS A 59 5.44 9.39 5.90
CA CYS A 59 4.62 9.98 4.86
C CYS A 59 5.48 10.90 3.98
N GLU A 60 5.43 10.67 2.67
CA GLU A 60 6.07 11.52 1.67
C GLU A 60 5.00 12.40 1.00
N ASN A 61 5.27 13.70 0.87
CA ASN A 61 4.37 14.62 0.16
C ASN A 61 4.57 14.46 -1.34
N LEU A 62 3.49 14.22 -2.09
CA LEU A 62 3.54 14.07 -3.55
C LEU A 62 3.38 15.39 -4.31
N HIS A 63 3.35 16.53 -3.60
CA HIS A 63 3.21 17.88 -4.13
C HIS A 63 1.92 18.13 -4.95
N ASN A 64 0.92 17.27 -4.79
CA ASN A 64 -0.40 17.35 -5.44
C ASN A 64 -1.55 17.33 -4.43
N GLY A 65 -1.26 17.63 -3.15
CA GLY A 65 -2.21 17.52 -2.04
C GLY A 65 -2.37 16.11 -1.48
N GLN A 66 -1.62 15.12 -1.99
CA GLN A 66 -1.63 13.74 -1.49
C GLN A 66 -0.32 13.36 -0.82
N HIS A 67 -0.37 12.31 -0.01
CA HIS A 67 0.79 11.75 0.69
C HIS A 67 0.93 10.25 0.44
N LEU A 68 2.13 9.81 0.08
CA LEU A 68 2.48 8.40 -0.05
C LEU A 68 2.95 7.86 1.31
N LEU A 69 2.27 6.83 1.79
CA LEU A 69 2.70 6.06 2.95
C LEU A 69 3.78 5.07 2.54
N TRP A 70 4.91 5.18 3.23
CA TRP A 70 6.01 4.24 3.18
C TRP A 70 6.06 3.47 4.50
N VAL A 71 6.17 2.15 4.44
CA VAL A 71 6.20 1.29 5.63
C VAL A 71 7.44 0.40 5.61
N GLN A 72 7.99 0.10 6.77
CA GLN A 72 9.05 -0.89 6.94
C GLN A 72 8.42 -2.21 7.40
N PRO A 73 8.22 -3.20 6.51
CA PRO A 73 7.53 -4.43 6.86
C PRO A 73 8.24 -5.19 7.98
N LYS A 74 7.47 -5.93 8.76
CA LYS A 74 7.98 -6.91 9.71
C LYS A 74 7.88 -8.29 9.04
N TYR A 75 9.02 -8.94 8.80
CA TYR A 75 9.09 -10.33 8.31
C TYR A 75 9.28 -11.31 9.46
#